data_AF-A0A6A3G5T5-F1
#
_entry.id   AF-A0A6A3G5T5-F1
#
_cell.length_a   1.000
_cell.length_b   1.000
_cell.length_c   1.000
_cell.angle_alpha   90.00
_cell.angle_beta   90.00
_cell.angle_gamma   90.00
#
_symmetry.space_group_name_H-M   'P 1'
#
loop_
_entity.id
_entity.type
_entity.pdbx_description
1 polymer ?
#
loop_
_entity_poly.entity_id
_entity_poly.type
_entity_poly.pdbx_seq_one_letter_code
_entity_poly.pdbx_strand_id
1 'polypeptide(L)'
;MRQLKLDAFLVHGNDIRQVPVHRENNPAFAEYEEASQNVYVSRARKDPLDDTPYCRCEARADWRLTCGADCDNRATQTECVQGYCASRTKCGNQRIQDGVHADLILVKNTGKGVSLVADAPINEDDLVIQYVG
;
A
#
# COMPACT_ATOMS: atom_id res chain seq x y z
N MET A 1 11.34 3.70 16.84
CA MET A 1 10.74 2.46 16.31
C MET A 1 9.61 2.08 17.25
N ARG A 2 8.38 1.99 16.73
CA ARG A 2 7.20 1.66 17.55
C ARG A 2 6.91 0.17 17.34
N GLN A 3 7.25 -0.65 18.32
CA GLN A 3 6.85 -2.05 18.32
C GLN A 3 5.33 -2.11 18.44
N LEU A 4 4.64 -2.55 17.39
CA LEU A 4 3.19 -2.76 17.44
C LEU A 4 2.94 -4.23 17.78
N LYS A 5 2.19 -4.45 18.86
CA LYS A 5 1.60 -5.75 19.13
C LYS A 5 0.28 -5.83 18.41
N LEU A 6 0.09 -6.86 17.60
CA LEU A 6 -1.17 -7.12 16.88
C LEU A 6 -2.38 -7.16 17.84
N ASP A 7 -2.12 -7.53 19.09
CA ASP A 7 -3.07 -7.59 20.21
C ASP A 7 -3.73 -6.23 20.50
N ALA A 8 -3.02 -5.11 20.32
CA ALA A 8 -3.54 -3.77 20.64
C ALA A 8 -4.66 -3.33 19.68
N PHE A 9 -4.67 -3.84 18.44
CA PHE A 9 -5.73 -3.59 17.46
C PHE A 9 -7.04 -4.33 17.80
N LEU A 10 -6.96 -5.44 18.56
CA LEU A 10 -8.13 -6.23 18.96
C LEU A 10 -8.85 -5.68 20.19
N VAL A 11 -8.31 -4.64 20.84
CA VAL A 11 -8.81 -4.11 22.12
C VAL A 11 -9.59 -2.80 21.95
N HIS A 12 -9.50 -2.13 20.79
CA HIS A 12 -10.21 -0.88 20.54
C HIS A 12 -11.54 -1.10 19.80
N GLY A 13 -12.58 -1.36 20.59
CA GLY A 13 -13.98 -1.31 20.17
C GLY A 13 -14.89 -1.55 21.37
N ASN A 14 -15.70 -0.56 21.74
CA ASN A 14 -16.54 -0.54 22.94
C ASN A 14 -17.72 -1.55 22.96
N ASP A 15 -17.68 -2.63 22.16
CA ASP A 15 -18.67 -3.70 22.22
C ASP A 15 -18.01 -5.02 22.66
N ILE A 16 -17.96 -5.18 23.98
CA ILE A 16 -17.49 -6.39 24.63
C ILE A 16 -18.51 -7.49 24.41
N ARG A 17 -18.26 -8.36 23.43
CA ARG A 17 -18.58 -9.78 23.59
C ARG A 17 -17.29 -10.48 23.96
N GLN A 18 -17.10 -10.71 25.26
CA GLN A 18 -15.98 -11.46 25.81
C GLN A 18 -15.87 -12.79 25.08
N VAL A 19 -14.86 -12.95 24.22
CA VAL A 19 -14.42 -14.26 23.79
C VAL A 19 -13.33 -14.68 24.77
N PRO A 20 -13.41 -15.85 25.43
CA PRO A 20 -12.44 -16.27 26.41
C PRO A 20 -11.05 -16.26 25.78
N VAL A 21 -10.13 -15.50 26.37
CA VAL A 21 -8.71 -15.55 26.03
C VAL A 21 -8.17 -16.86 26.61
N HIS A 22 -8.37 -17.97 25.90
CA HIS A 22 -7.53 -19.14 26.09
C HIS A 22 -6.11 -18.73 25.68
N ARG A 23 -5.26 -18.49 26.68
CA ARG A 23 -3.80 -18.36 26.54
C ARG A 23 -3.22 -19.72 26.13
N GLU A 24 -3.51 -20.15 24.91
CA GLU A 24 -2.65 -21.09 24.22
C GLU A 24 -1.59 -20.25 23.52
N ASN A 25 -0.32 -20.63 23.71
CA ASN A 25 0.85 -20.02 23.06
C ASN A 25 0.70 -20.12 21.53
N ASN A 26 -0.04 -19.19 20.93
CA ASN A 26 -0.24 -19.14 19.49
C ASN A 26 0.84 -18.21 18.90
N PRO A 27 1.84 -18.74 18.18
CA PRO A 27 2.90 -17.93 17.56
C PRO A 27 2.39 -16.97 16.48
N ALA A 28 1.09 -16.98 16.17
CA ALA A 28 0.42 -16.06 15.25
C ALA A 28 0.35 -14.59 15.72
N PHE A 29 0.84 -14.27 16.93
CA PHE A 29 0.96 -12.90 17.42
C PHE A 29 2.41 -12.42 17.28
N ALA A 30 2.85 -12.24 16.04
CA ALA A 30 4.20 -11.79 15.73
C ALA A 30 4.36 -10.29 16.07
N GLU A 31 5.44 -9.97 16.76
CA GLU A 31 5.98 -8.62 16.82
C GLU A 31 6.39 -8.20 15.40
N TYR A 32 5.88 -7.08 14.91
CA TYR A 32 6.28 -6.52 13.62
C TYR A 32 6.69 -5.06 13.77
N GLU A 33 7.57 -4.64 12.88
CA GLU A 33 7.94 -3.25 12.70
C GLU A 33 7.19 -2.71 11.49
N GLU A 34 6.54 -1.56 11.66
CA GLU A 34 5.88 -0.87 10.55
C GLU A 34 6.95 -0.31 9.62
N ALA A 35 6.88 -0.71 8.34
CA ALA A 35 7.74 -0.21 7.28
C ALA A 35 6.88 0.61 6.31
N SER A 36 7.30 1.83 6.01
CA SER A 36 6.65 2.65 4.97
C SER A 36 7.16 2.32 3.56
N GLN A 37 8.32 1.66 3.44
CA GLN A 37 8.95 1.19 2.21
C GLN A 37 9.75 -0.07 2.48
N ASN A 38 10.11 -0.81 1.43
CA ASN A 38 10.96 -2.01 1.56
C ASN A 38 12.30 -1.71 2.24
N VAL A 39 12.74 -2.65 3.08
CA VAL A 39 14.03 -2.61 3.76
C VAL A 39 15.02 -3.49 3.00
N TYR A 40 15.98 -2.83 2.36
CA TYR A 40 16.99 -3.49 1.54
C TYR A 40 18.14 -4.01 2.38
N VAL A 41 18.24 -5.34 2.57
CA VAL A 41 19.26 -5.95 3.45
C VAL A 41 20.64 -6.00 2.80
N SER A 42 20.76 -6.59 1.61
CA SER A 42 22.08 -6.87 1.00
C SER A 42 22.34 -6.11 -0.29
N ARG A 43 21.30 -5.59 -0.95
CA ARG A 43 21.39 -4.90 -2.23
C ARG A 43 20.57 -3.63 -2.17
N ALA A 44 21.18 -2.49 -2.47
CA ALA A 44 20.47 -1.23 -2.56
C ALA A 44 19.40 -1.26 -3.65
N ARG A 45 18.35 -0.46 -3.45
CA ARG A 45 17.39 -0.12 -4.50
C ARG A 45 18.12 0.58 -5.64
N LYS A 46 17.84 0.18 -6.88
CA LYS A 46 18.28 0.93 -8.06
C LYS A 46 17.54 2.26 -8.16
N ASP A 47 18.19 3.26 -8.74
CA ASP A 47 17.51 4.51 -9.08
C ASP A 47 16.46 4.21 -10.18
N PRO A 48 15.17 4.54 -9.96
CA PRO A 48 14.15 4.40 -10.99
C PRO A 48 14.50 5.12 -12.30
N LEU A 49 15.30 6.19 -12.25
CA LEU A 49 15.69 6.96 -13.44
C LEU A 49 16.59 6.22 -14.40
N ASP A 50 17.33 5.22 -13.94
CA ASP A 50 18.30 4.49 -14.78
C ASP A 50 17.59 3.65 -15.86
N ASP A 51 16.43 3.08 -15.51
CA ASP A 51 15.76 2.04 -16.30
C ASP A 51 14.33 2.44 -16.75
N THR A 52 13.80 3.58 -16.28
CA THR A 52 12.40 3.99 -16.58
C THR A 52 12.32 4.96 -17.76
N PRO A 53 11.62 4.61 -18.86
CA PRO A 53 11.42 5.54 -19.97
C PRO A 53 10.48 6.68 -19.60
N TYR A 54 10.62 7.82 -20.29
CA TYR A 54 9.63 8.88 -20.26
C TYR A 54 8.38 8.44 -21.01
N CYS A 55 7.20 8.52 -20.38
CA CYS A 55 5.94 8.36 -21.08
C CYS A 55 5.71 9.50 -22.09
N ARG A 56 4.79 9.34 -23.05
CA ARG A 56 4.42 10.42 -23.98
C ARG A 56 3.09 11.12 -23.64
N CYS A 57 2.65 11.01 -22.40
CA CYS A 57 1.37 11.57 -21.96
C CYS A 57 1.39 13.10 -21.86
N GLU A 58 0.24 13.72 -22.14
CA GLU A 58 -0.02 15.13 -21.90
C GLU A 58 -0.74 15.35 -20.57
N ALA A 59 -0.64 16.56 -20.03
CA ALA A 59 -1.36 16.96 -18.83
C ALA A 59 -2.87 17.03 -19.11
N ARG A 60 -3.68 16.50 -18.17
CA ARG A 60 -5.14 16.61 -18.20
C ARG A 60 -5.64 17.60 -17.16
N ALA A 61 -6.86 18.11 -17.35
CA ALA A 61 -7.49 19.06 -16.42
C ALA A 61 -7.59 18.49 -14.99
N ASP A 62 -8.01 17.22 -14.86
CA ASP A 62 -7.83 16.46 -13.63
C ASP A 62 -6.49 15.73 -13.68
N TRP A 63 -5.57 16.12 -12.79
CA TRP A 63 -4.26 15.50 -12.67
C TRP A 63 -4.35 14.01 -12.35
N ARG A 64 -5.42 13.54 -11.69
CA ARG A 64 -5.62 12.11 -11.38
C ARG A 64 -5.76 11.27 -12.64
N LEU A 65 -6.27 11.88 -13.72
CA LEU A 65 -6.42 11.25 -15.02
C LEU A 65 -5.16 11.40 -15.89
N THR A 66 -4.21 12.25 -15.50
CA THR A 66 -2.92 12.37 -16.19
C THR A 66 -2.12 11.09 -16.00
N CYS A 67 -1.61 10.51 -17.10
CA CYS A 67 -1.03 9.17 -17.09
C CYS A 67 -2.00 8.10 -16.55
N GLY A 68 -3.25 8.14 -17.04
CA GLY A 68 -4.26 7.12 -16.79
C GLY A 68 -4.01 5.83 -17.57
N ALA A 69 -5.07 5.11 -17.92
CA ALA A 69 -5.01 3.80 -18.59
C ALA A 69 -4.23 3.80 -19.92
N ASP A 70 -4.15 4.94 -20.60
CA ASP A 70 -3.49 5.16 -21.88
C ASP A 70 -2.00 5.52 -21.76
N CYS A 71 -1.42 5.47 -20.57
CA CYS A 71 0.00 5.77 -20.36
C CYS A 71 0.90 4.61 -20.79
N ASP A 72 1.92 4.90 -21.62
CA ASP A 72 2.95 3.93 -22.03
C ASP A 72 3.53 3.17 -20.82
N ASN A 73 3.94 3.90 -19.79
CA ASN A 73 4.53 3.31 -18.58
C ASN A 73 3.50 2.49 -17.78
N ARG A 74 2.27 2.98 -17.65
CA ARG A 74 1.21 2.23 -16.95
C ARG A 74 0.88 0.92 -17.66
N ALA A 75 0.82 0.94 -18.99
CA ALA A 75 0.57 -0.24 -19.80
C ALA A 75 1.63 -1.33 -19.60
N THR A 76 2.87 -0.95 -19.26
CA THR A 76 3.97 -1.87 -18.91
C THR A 76 4.13 -2.09 -17.41
N GLN A 77 3.15 -1.70 -16.59
CA GLN A 77 3.20 -1.81 -15.12
C GLN A 77 4.38 -1.06 -14.47
N THR A 78 4.83 0.02 -15.10
CA THR A 78 5.90 0.90 -14.61
C THR A 78 5.28 2.22 -14.15
N GLU A 79 5.66 2.70 -12.97
CA GLU A 79 5.26 4.07 -12.56
C GLU A 79 6.03 5.13 -13.35
N CYS A 80 5.43 6.30 -13.55
CA CYS A 80 6.18 7.45 -14.00
C CYS A 80 7.05 7.95 -12.84
N VAL A 81 8.32 8.27 -13.09
CA VAL A 81 9.21 8.76 -12.02
C VAL A 81 8.79 10.16 -11.57
N GLN A 82 8.69 10.38 -10.25
CA GLN A 82 8.33 11.68 -9.67
C GLN A 82 9.31 12.77 -10.11
N GLY A 83 8.79 13.89 -10.64
CA GLY A 83 9.60 14.99 -11.17
C GLY A 83 10.12 14.80 -12.60
N TYR A 84 9.97 13.60 -13.19
CA TYR A 84 10.45 13.28 -14.54
C TYR A 84 9.35 12.80 -15.48
N CYS A 85 8.07 12.93 -15.10
CA CYS A 85 6.98 12.67 -16.03
C CYS A 85 6.97 13.69 -17.17
N ALA A 86 6.76 13.25 -18.41
CA ALA A 86 6.70 14.13 -19.57
C ALA A 86 5.53 15.13 -19.52
N SER A 87 4.48 14.85 -18.74
CA SER A 87 3.35 15.77 -18.55
C SER A 87 3.75 17.06 -17.83
N ARG A 88 4.89 17.08 -17.11
CA ARG A 88 5.41 18.22 -16.32
C ARG A 88 4.42 18.76 -15.28
N THR A 89 3.44 17.96 -14.90
CA THR A 89 2.41 18.26 -13.92
C THR A 89 2.30 17.09 -12.94
N LYS A 90 1.39 17.20 -11.96
CA LYS A 90 1.06 16.08 -11.09
C LYS A 90 0.52 14.91 -11.93
N CYS A 91 1.04 13.71 -11.68
CA CYS A 91 0.84 12.52 -12.49
C CYS A 91 0.05 11.47 -11.69
N GLY A 92 -1.00 10.91 -12.26
CA GLY A 92 -1.80 9.85 -11.65
C GLY A 92 -1.12 8.46 -11.65
N ASN A 93 0.04 8.31 -12.31
CA ASN A 93 0.83 7.08 -12.35
C ASN A 93 2.04 7.11 -11.39
N GLN A 94 1.82 7.63 -10.18
CA GLN A 94 2.80 7.79 -9.10
C GLN A 94 2.25 7.34 -7.74
N ARG A 95 1.19 6.52 -7.75
CA ARG A 95 0.40 6.17 -6.55
C ARG A 95 1.24 5.42 -5.50
N ILE A 96 2.14 4.53 -5.91
CA ILE A 96 3.02 3.79 -5.00
C ILE A 96 4.09 4.73 -4.43
N GLN A 97 4.75 5.53 -5.27
CA GLN A 97 5.71 6.55 -4.81
C GLN A 97 5.08 7.57 -3.84
N ASP A 98 3.82 7.93 -4.06
CA ASP A 98 3.05 8.85 -3.21
C ASP A 98 2.48 8.17 -1.94
N GLY A 99 2.68 6.86 -1.76
CA GLY A 99 2.17 6.12 -0.60
C GLY A 99 0.64 6.00 -0.55
N VAL A 100 -0.02 6.06 -1.71
CA VAL A 100 -1.48 5.92 -1.80
C VAL A 100 -1.88 4.48 -1.48
N HIS A 101 -2.88 4.34 -0.61
CA HIS A 101 -3.54 3.09 -0.29
C HIS A 101 -5.04 3.33 -0.12
N ALA A 102 -5.83 2.28 -0.29
CA ALA A 102 -7.24 2.27 0.06
C ALA A 102 -7.44 2.37 1.58
N ASP A 103 -8.67 2.67 2.00
CA ASP A 103 -9.07 2.58 3.39
C ASP A 103 -9.24 1.10 3.77
N LEU A 104 -8.39 0.62 4.68
CA LEU A 104 -8.29 -0.78 5.06
C LEU A 104 -8.31 -0.92 6.59
N ILE A 105 -8.93 -2.00 7.08
CA ILE A 105 -9.04 -2.31 8.50
C ILE A 105 -8.62 -3.75 8.79
N LEU A 106 -8.01 -3.97 9.94
CA LEU A 106 -7.65 -5.30 10.44
C LEU A 106 -8.81 -5.91 11.23
N VAL A 107 -9.15 -7.16 10.91
CA VAL A 107 -10.19 -7.93 11.60
C VAL A 107 -9.68 -9.29 12.01
N LYS A 108 -10.20 -9.83 13.14
CA LYS A 108 -9.93 -11.21 13.55
C LYS A 108 -10.92 -12.14 12.84
N ASN A 109 -10.40 -13.14 12.14
CA ASN A 109 -11.18 -14.11 11.39
C ASN A 109 -10.99 -15.53 11.94
N THR A 110 -12.09 -16.18 12.29
CA THR A 110 -12.08 -17.55 12.82
C THR A 110 -11.50 -18.52 11.78
N GLY A 111 -10.43 -19.23 12.15
CA GLY A 111 -9.75 -20.18 11.27
C GLY A 111 -8.76 -19.57 10.28
N LYS A 112 -8.65 -18.23 10.17
CA LYS A 112 -7.70 -17.53 9.28
C LYS A 112 -6.77 -16.54 10.00
N GLY A 113 -6.92 -16.35 11.31
CA GLY A 113 -6.06 -15.45 12.09
C GLY A 113 -6.50 -13.99 11.93
N VAL A 114 -5.56 -13.11 11.60
CA VAL A 114 -5.84 -11.68 11.32
C VAL A 114 -5.96 -11.48 9.82
N SER A 115 -6.99 -10.75 9.40
CA SER A 115 -7.27 -10.44 8.01
C SER A 115 -7.31 -8.93 7.81
N LEU A 116 -6.85 -8.48 6.64
CA LEU A 116 -7.01 -7.10 6.18
C LEU A 116 -8.23 -7.05 5.26
N VAL A 117 -9.15 -6.12 5.52
CA VAL A 117 -10.38 -5.94 4.74
C VAL A 117 -10.55 -4.49 4.34
N ALA A 118 -11.29 -4.23 3.26
CA ALA A 118 -11.62 -2.87 2.84
C ALA A 118 -12.62 -2.23 3.82
N ASP A 119 -12.33 -1.00 4.23
CA ASP A 119 -13.19 -0.17 5.10
C ASP A 119 -14.05 0.83 4.29
N ALA A 120 -13.78 0.92 2.98
CA ALA A 120 -14.57 1.69 2.01
C ALA A 120 -14.64 0.94 0.67
N PRO A 121 -15.61 1.26 -0.22
CA PRO A 121 -15.64 0.74 -1.57
C PRO A 121 -14.34 1.05 -2.33
N ILE A 122 -13.79 0.04 -3.00
CA ILE A 122 -12.62 0.17 -3.88
C ILE A 122 -13.13 0.03 -5.31
N ASN A 123 -12.84 1.00 -6.17
CA ASN A 123 -13.27 0.92 -7.56
C ASN A 123 -12.34 -0.02 -8.35
N GLU A 124 -12.80 -0.45 -9.51
CA GLU A 124 -11.95 -1.14 -10.47
C GLU A 124 -10.70 -0.29 -10.78
N ASP A 125 -9.54 -0.94 -10.88
CA ASP A 125 -8.22 -0.33 -11.16
C ASP A 125 -7.63 0.61 -10.08
N ASP A 126 -8.31 0.78 -8.94
CA ASP A 126 -7.74 1.49 -7.79
C ASP A 126 -6.55 0.72 -7.18
N LEU A 127 -5.52 1.47 -6.77
CA LEU A 127 -4.41 0.89 -6.03
C LEU A 127 -4.88 0.58 -4.61
N VAL A 128 -4.80 -0.70 -4.22
CA VAL A 128 -5.23 -1.13 -2.88
C VAL A 128 -4.17 -0.81 -1.83
N ILE A 129 -2.99 -1.41 -1.91
CA ILE A 129 -1.88 -1.15 -0.99
C ILE A 129 -0.58 -1.69 -1.58
N GLN A 130 0.56 -1.13 -1.18
CA GLN A 130 1.87 -1.71 -1.46
C GLN A 130 2.21 -2.79 -0.43
N TYR A 131 2.66 -3.95 -0.90
CA TYR A 131 3.27 -4.95 -0.04
C TYR A 131 4.72 -4.53 0.29
N VAL A 132 5.04 -4.39 1.58
CA VAL A 132 6.34 -3.90 2.07
C VAL A 132 6.95 -4.83 3.12
N GLY A 133 8.29 -4.90 3.15
CA GLY A 133 9.08 -5.66 4.13
C GLY A 133 10.57 -5.64 3.89
#